data_AF-A0AAX2DEA5-F1
#
_entry.id   AF-A0AAX2DEA5-F1
#
_cell.length_a   1.000
_cell.length_b   1.000
_cell.length_c   1.000
_cell.angle_alpha   90.00
_cell.angle_beta   90.00
_cell.angle_gamma   90.00
#
_symmetry.space_group_name_H-M   'P 1'
#
loop_
_entity.id
_entity.type
_entity.pdbx_description
1 polymer ?
#
loop_
_entity_poly.entity_id
_entity_poly.type
_entity_poly.pdbx_seq_one_letter_code
_entity_poly.pdbx_strand_id
1 'polypeptide(L)'
;MTLSVYAEVGSNFQQVGGDCPDGWIQMISQRPDGEDTLLYTASDTGRWVISETTRQRIAAAREASWVEEEMVVIAEQLVMLEDEDPSALPGTSRQWRDYRIALRAWNEANTDFPDTTKRPVKPT
;
A
#
# COMPACT_ATOMS: atom_id res chain seq x y z
N MET A 1 -7.41 -19.37 33.48
CA MET A 1 -8.21 -18.13 33.51
C MET A 1 -7.92 -17.38 32.22
N THR A 2 -8.94 -17.05 31.43
CA THR A 2 -8.77 -16.18 30.27
C THR A 2 -8.79 -14.75 30.75
N LEU A 3 -7.71 -14.00 30.54
CA LEU A 3 -7.67 -12.57 30.88
C LEU A 3 -8.52 -11.79 29.88
N SER A 4 -9.30 -10.83 30.39
CA SER A 4 -10.00 -9.87 29.53
C SER A 4 -9.00 -9.05 28.73
N VAL A 5 -9.40 -8.62 27.53
CA VAL A 5 -8.61 -7.76 26.67
C VAL A 5 -9.37 -6.46 26.48
N TYR A 6 -8.67 -5.33 26.52
CA TYR A 6 -9.27 -4.00 26.34
C TYR A 6 -8.47 -3.21 25.30
N ALA A 7 -9.16 -2.35 24.54
CA ALA A 7 -8.52 -1.43 23.60
C ALA A 7 -9.37 -0.16 23.40
N GLU A 8 -8.70 0.93 23.02
CA GLU A 8 -9.34 2.14 22.53
C GLU A 8 -9.76 1.96 21.06
N VAL A 9 -10.99 2.32 20.70
CA VAL A 9 -11.49 2.23 19.32
C VAL A 9 -10.61 3.05 18.37
N GLY A 10 -10.21 2.45 17.26
CA GLY A 10 -9.29 3.03 16.29
C GLY A 10 -7.81 2.91 16.66
N SER A 11 -7.48 2.47 17.88
CA SER A 11 -6.10 2.23 18.31
C SER A 11 -5.64 0.81 18.00
N ASN A 12 -4.34 0.66 17.78
CA ASN A 12 -3.68 -0.64 17.72
C ASN A 12 -3.36 -1.17 19.13
N PHE A 13 -3.33 -0.33 20.17
CA PHE A 13 -2.86 -0.71 21.50
C PHE A 13 -3.83 -1.66 22.22
N GLN A 14 -3.29 -2.71 22.86
CA GLN A 14 -4.06 -3.66 23.68
C GLN A 14 -3.61 -3.66 25.13
N GLN A 15 -4.56 -3.77 26.06
CA GLN A 15 -4.32 -4.13 27.45
C GLN A 15 -4.84 -5.55 27.70
N VAL A 16 -4.07 -6.38 28.40
CA VAL A 16 -4.45 -7.74 28.80
C VAL A 16 -4.54 -7.83 30.31
N GLY A 17 -5.73 -8.13 30.83
CA GLY A 17 -6.04 -8.15 32.27
C GLY A 17 -6.25 -6.74 32.85
N GLY A 18 -6.49 -6.70 34.17
CA GLY A 18 -6.82 -5.46 34.89
C GLY A 18 -8.24 -4.96 34.65
N ASP A 19 -8.51 -3.74 35.08
CA ASP A 19 -9.79 -3.06 34.86
C ASP A 19 -9.80 -2.37 33.49
N CYS A 20 -10.99 -2.26 32.89
CA CYS A 20 -11.18 -1.56 31.62
C CYS A 20 -10.91 -0.06 31.81
N PRO A 21 -9.94 0.55 31.09
CA PRO A 21 -9.74 2.00 31.14
C PRO A 21 -10.96 2.77 30.65
N ASP A 22 -11.08 4.03 31.10
CA ASP A 22 -12.15 4.92 30.65
C ASP A 22 -12.06 5.16 29.13
N GLY A 23 -13.20 5.07 28.44
CA GLY A 23 -13.30 5.25 26.99
C GLY A 23 -12.84 4.05 26.16
N TRP A 24 -12.35 2.98 26.80
CA TRP A 24 -11.97 1.74 26.13
C TRP A 24 -13.14 0.76 26.10
N ILE A 25 -13.01 -0.25 25.25
CA ILE A 25 -13.97 -1.34 25.15
C ILE A 25 -13.29 -2.68 25.45
N GLN A 26 -14.09 -3.66 25.87
CA GLN A 26 -13.63 -5.04 25.96
C GLN A 26 -13.58 -5.68 24.57
N MET A 27 -12.42 -6.23 24.22
CA MET A 27 -12.19 -6.96 22.98
C MET A 27 -12.62 -8.43 23.12
N ILE A 28 -13.11 -8.99 22.02
CA ILE A 28 -13.55 -10.39 21.94
C ILE A 28 -12.35 -11.34 22.00
N SER A 29 -11.19 -10.89 21.51
CA SER A 29 -9.94 -11.65 21.51
C SER A 29 -8.74 -10.73 21.71
N GLN A 30 -7.58 -11.34 21.97
CA GLN A 30 -6.30 -10.66 21.78
C GLN A 30 -6.14 -10.24 20.32
N ARG A 31 -5.33 -9.19 20.10
CA ARG A 31 -4.95 -8.76 18.77
C ARG A 31 -4.18 -9.89 18.08
N PRO A 32 -4.44 -10.15 16.79
CA PRO A 32 -3.68 -11.16 16.07
C PRO A 32 -2.18 -10.84 16.02
N ASP A 33 -1.36 -11.85 16.29
CA ASP A 33 0.09 -11.81 16.13
C ASP A 33 0.50 -12.32 14.74
N GLY A 34 1.39 -11.60 14.05
CA GLY A 34 1.80 -11.87 12.67
C GLY A 34 2.37 -10.64 11.95
N GLU A 35 2.52 -10.74 10.64
CA GLU A 35 3.04 -9.65 9.79
C GLU A 35 2.15 -8.39 9.86
N ASP A 36 0.84 -8.59 9.97
CA ASP A 36 -0.15 -7.50 9.99
C ASP A 36 -0.48 -6.98 11.39
N THR A 37 0.23 -7.42 12.44
CA THR A 37 -0.11 -7.07 13.85
C THR A 37 -0.23 -5.57 14.07
N LEU A 38 0.61 -4.78 13.42
CA LEU A 38 0.61 -3.32 13.54
C LEU A 38 -0.49 -2.63 12.71
N LEU A 39 -1.18 -3.38 11.85
CA LEU A 39 -2.24 -2.87 10.97
C LEU A 39 -3.64 -3.01 11.57
N TYR A 40 -3.80 -3.92 12.54
CA TYR A 40 -5.05 -4.10 13.24
C TYR A 40 -5.37 -2.91 14.13
N THR A 41 -6.62 -2.44 14.07
CA THR A 41 -7.16 -1.44 15.00
C THR A 41 -8.43 -1.98 15.63
N ALA A 42 -8.71 -1.60 16.88
CA ALA A 42 -9.93 -2.01 17.55
C ALA A 42 -11.16 -1.35 16.89
N SER A 43 -12.17 -2.15 16.54
CA SER A 43 -13.48 -1.67 16.12
C SER A 43 -14.38 -1.37 17.32
N ASP A 44 -15.40 -0.55 17.13
CA ASP A 44 -16.49 -0.31 18.10
C ASP A 44 -17.24 -1.57 18.55
N THR A 45 -17.12 -2.65 17.80
CA THR A 45 -17.72 -3.97 18.06
C THR A 45 -16.81 -4.94 18.83
N GLY A 46 -15.64 -4.48 19.29
CA GLY A 46 -14.70 -5.29 20.06
C GLY A 46 -13.89 -6.29 19.22
N ARG A 47 -13.78 -6.05 17.91
CA ARG A 47 -12.98 -6.88 16.98
C ARG A 47 -11.73 -6.14 16.55
N TRP A 48 -10.66 -6.88 16.29
CA TRP A 48 -9.49 -6.35 15.60
C TRP A 48 -9.73 -6.38 14.10
N VAL A 49 -9.67 -5.21 13.47
CA VAL A 49 -9.90 -5.08 12.03
C VAL A 49 -8.75 -4.32 11.37
N ILE A 50 -8.39 -4.74 10.16
CA ILE A 50 -7.60 -3.89 9.26
C ILE A 50 -8.62 -3.07 8.49
N SER A 51 -8.61 -1.75 8.70
CA SER A 51 -9.57 -0.86 8.05
C SER A 51 -9.35 -0.79 6.55
N GLU A 52 -10.39 -0.42 5.80
CA GLU A 52 -10.25 -0.22 4.36
C GLU A 52 -9.26 0.92 4.04
N THR A 53 -9.28 1.99 4.83
CA THR A 53 -8.29 3.07 4.75
C THR A 53 -6.85 2.55 4.95
N THR A 54 -6.64 1.64 5.90
CA THR A 54 -5.33 1.00 6.12
C THR A 54 -4.91 0.19 4.90
N ARG A 55 -5.82 -0.61 4.32
CA ARG A 55 -5.54 -1.38 3.10
C ARG A 55 -5.20 -0.47 1.92
N GLN A 56 -6.00 0.57 1.70
CA GLN A 56 -5.78 1.54 0.63
C GLN A 56 -4.43 2.24 0.76
N ARG A 57 -4.04 2.65 1.97
CA ARG A 57 -2.72 3.26 2.22
C ARG A 57 -1.57 2.31 1.91
N ILE A 58 -1.70 1.03 2.27
CA ILE A 58 -0.68 0.01 1.96
C ILE A 58 -0.59 -0.22 0.45
N ALA A 59 -1.73 -0.33 -0.23
CA ALA A 59 -1.77 -0.48 -1.68
C ALA A 59 -1.14 0.74 -2.38
N ALA A 60 -1.49 1.96 -1.95
CA ALA A 60 -0.91 3.20 -2.44
C ALA A 60 0.62 3.24 -2.27
N ALA A 61 1.13 2.83 -1.11
CA ALA A 61 2.57 2.76 -0.84
C ALA A 61 3.28 1.77 -1.78
N ARG A 62 2.67 0.60 -2.03
CA ARG A 62 3.20 -0.39 -2.99
C ARG A 62 3.25 0.14 -4.41
N GLU A 63 2.21 0.86 -4.84
CA GLU A 63 2.20 1.50 -6.16
C GLU A 63 3.27 2.60 -6.27
N ALA A 64 3.47 3.40 -5.23
CA ALA A 64 4.50 4.43 -5.22
C ALA A 64 5.90 3.83 -5.40
N SER A 65 6.23 2.77 -4.67
CA SER A 65 7.50 2.04 -4.85
C SER A 65 7.63 1.44 -6.25
N TRP A 66 6.56 0.85 -6.79
CA TRP A 66 6.57 0.34 -8.16
C TRP A 66 6.79 1.43 -9.22
N VAL A 67 6.18 2.62 -9.05
CA VAL A 67 6.40 3.77 -9.94
C VAL A 67 7.86 4.22 -9.88
N GLU A 68 8.47 4.27 -8.70
CA GLU A 68 9.89 4.61 -8.54
C GLU A 68 10.81 3.63 -9.30
N GLU A 69 10.53 2.32 -9.20
CA GLU A 69 11.27 1.29 -9.93
C GLU A 69 11.12 1.44 -11.45
N GLU A 70 9.89 1.60 -11.97
CA GLU A 70 9.66 1.77 -13.41
C GLU A 70 10.25 3.09 -13.94
N MET A 71 10.34 4.14 -13.13
CA MET A 71 10.99 5.40 -13.50
C MET A 71 12.50 5.23 -13.75
N VAL A 72 13.16 4.36 -12.99
CA VAL A 72 14.57 3.99 -13.23
C VAL A 72 14.69 3.24 -14.56
N VAL A 73 13.84 2.25 -14.79
CA VAL A 73 13.81 1.48 -16.06
C VAL A 73 13.63 2.40 -17.25
N ILE A 74 12.67 3.33 -17.20
CA ILE A 74 12.43 4.28 -18.30
C ILE A 74 13.67 5.12 -18.60
N ALA A 75 14.36 5.62 -17.56
CA ALA A 75 15.54 6.45 -17.74
C ALA A 75 16.65 5.69 -18.48
N GLU A 76 16.89 4.44 -18.09
CA GLU A 76 17.84 3.55 -18.76
C GLU A 76 17.42 3.26 -20.21
N GLN A 77 16.16 2.91 -20.45
CA GLN A 77 15.67 2.61 -21.80
C GLN A 77 15.78 3.80 -22.77
N LEU A 78 15.58 5.02 -22.29
CA LEU A 78 15.75 6.20 -23.13
C LEU A 78 17.21 6.44 -23.53
N VAL A 79 18.17 6.13 -22.66
CA VAL A 79 19.60 6.20 -22.98
C VAL A 79 19.99 5.11 -23.96
N MET A 80 19.57 3.87 -23.72
CA MET A 80 19.84 2.75 -24.62
C MET A 80 19.31 3.00 -26.05
N LEU A 81 18.12 3.59 -26.17
CA LEU A 81 17.56 3.95 -27.47
C LEU A 81 18.30 5.12 -28.15
N GLU A 82 18.91 6.02 -27.39
CA GLU A 82 19.76 7.10 -27.92
C GLU A 82 21.09 6.55 -28.44
N ASP A 83 21.65 5.56 -27.76
CA ASP A 83 22.90 4.87 -28.13
C ASP A 83 22.71 3.79 -29.20
N GLU A 84 21.48 3.60 -29.71
CA GLU A 84 21.09 2.51 -30.63
C GLU A 84 21.46 1.11 -30.09
N ASP A 85 21.39 0.94 -28.76
CA ASP A 85 21.74 -0.32 -28.09
C ASP A 85 20.74 -1.44 -28.51
N PRO A 86 21.22 -2.54 -29.12
CA PRO A 86 20.36 -3.64 -29.56
C PRO A 86 19.70 -4.41 -28.40
N SER A 87 20.15 -4.20 -27.15
CA SER A 87 19.54 -4.76 -25.95
C SER A 87 18.43 -3.90 -25.36
N ALA A 88 18.15 -2.71 -25.94
CA ALA A 88 17.01 -1.89 -25.57
C ALA A 88 15.71 -2.71 -25.68
N LEU A 89 14.84 -2.58 -24.69
CA LEU A 89 13.52 -3.17 -24.72
C LEU A 89 12.70 -2.60 -25.88
N PRO A 90 11.75 -3.38 -26.44
CA PRO A 90 10.89 -2.92 -27.50
C PRO A 90 10.19 -1.58 -27.22
N GLY A 91 9.98 -0.82 -28.29
CA GLY A 91 9.32 0.48 -28.24
C GLY A 91 10.21 1.62 -28.71
N THR A 92 9.57 2.76 -28.97
CA THR A 92 10.22 3.99 -29.42
C THR A 92 10.47 4.92 -28.25
N SER A 93 11.45 5.83 -28.42
CA SER A 93 11.69 6.93 -27.47
C SER A 93 10.43 7.73 -27.13
N ARG A 94 9.48 7.85 -28.08
CA ARG A 94 8.21 8.54 -27.83
C ARG A 94 7.30 7.71 -26.90
N GLN A 95 7.12 6.42 -27.17
CA GLN A 95 6.31 5.54 -26.34
C GLN A 95 6.81 5.45 -24.90
N TRP A 96 8.14 5.37 -24.70
CA TRP A 96 8.74 5.39 -23.36
C TRP A 96 8.51 6.72 -22.62
N ARG A 97 8.55 7.87 -23.32
CA ARG A 97 8.22 9.17 -22.72
C ARG A 97 6.73 9.31 -22.38
N ASP A 98 5.84 8.75 -23.19
CA ASP A 98 4.41 8.72 -22.93
C ASP A 98 4.09 7.84 -21.71
N TYR A 99 4.72 6.68 -21.60
CA TYR A 99 4.64 5.82 -20.41
C TYR A 99 5.10 6.55 -19.14
N ARG A 100 6.22 7.28 -19.21
CA ARG A 100 6.71 8.13 -18.11
C ARG A 100 5.69 9.18 -17.66
N ILE A 101 5.01 9.83 -18.61
CA ILE A 101 3.98 10.82 -18.30
C ILE A 101 2.80 10.15 -17.61
N ALA A 102 2.37 8.98 -18.10
CA ALA A 102 1.29 8.21 -17.50
C ALA A 102 1.62 7.76 -16.07
N LEU A 103 2.85 7.28 -15.80
CA LEU A 103 3.28 6.93 -14.45
C LEU A 103 3.33 8.12 -13.50
N ARG A 104 3.73 9.32 -13.95
CA ARG A 104 3.67 10.54 -13.12
C ARG A 104 2.24 10.90 -12.72
N ALA A 105 1.27 10.57 -13.57
CA ALA A 105 -0.14 10.74 -13.30
C ALA A 105 -0.77 9.56 -12.52
N TRP A 106 -0.01 8.51 -12.22
CA TRP A 106 -0.46 7.35 -11.44
C TRP A 106 -0.18 7.58 -9.95
N ASN A 107 -1.06 8.34 -9.30
CA ASN A 107 -0.98 8.72 -7.88
C ASN A 107 -2.38 8.91 -7.29
N GLU A 108 -2.48 9.31 -6.01
CA GLU A 108 -3.76 9.49 -5.28
C GLU A 108 -4.78 10.44 -5.95
N ALA A 109 -4.34 11.34 -6.85
CA ALA A 109 -5.26 12.19 -7.61
C ALA A 109 -5.95 11.46 -8.78
N ASN A 110 -5.50 10.26 -9.13
CA ASN A 110 -6.07 9.43 -10.17
C ASN A 110 -7.18 8.53 -9.59
N THR A 111 -8.35 8.54 -10.20
CA THR A 111 -9.53 7.78 -9.71
C THR A 111 -9.35 6.27 -9.75
N ASP A 112 -8.48 5.76 -10.62
CA ASP A 112 -8.20 4.33 -10.72
C ASP A 112 -7.06 3.88 -9.78
N PHE A 113 -6.34 4.81 -9.16
CA PHE A 113 -5.27 4.48 -8.21
C PHE A 113 -5.86 3.97 -6.89
N PRO A 114 -5.31 2.92 -6.25
CA PRO A 114 -4.10 2.14 -6.59
C PRO A 114 -4.41 0.78 -7.27
N ASP A 115 -5.43 0.68 -8.15
CA ASP A 115 -5.81 -0.59 -8.78
C ASP A 115 -4.73 -1.08 -9.75
N THR A 116 -4.07 -2.19 -9.39
CA THR A 116 -3.00 -2.79 -10.19
C THR A 116 -3.42 -3.16 -11.61
N THR A 117 -4.71 -3.44 -11.83
CA THR A 117 -5.25 -3.81 -13.15
C THR A 117 -5.41 -2.61 -14.08
N LYS A 118 -5.28 -1.39 -13.55
CA LYS A 118 -5.41 -0.11 -14.26
C LYS A 118 -4.07 0.62 -14.42
N ARG A 119 -2.98 -0.01 -13.99
CA ARG A 119 -1.64 0.55 -14.13
C ARG A 119 -1.35 0.95 -15.59
N PRO A 120 -0.61 2.05 -15.79
CA PRO A 120 -0.01 2.33 -17.09
C PRO A 120 0.77 1.13 -17.60
N VAL A 121 0.69 0.88 -18.92
CA VAL A 121 1.34 -0.29 -19.55
C VAL A 121 2.61 0.15 -20.23
N LYS A 122 3.71 -0.57 -19.97
CA LYS A 122 5.00 -0.34 -20.61
C LYS A 122 4.94 -0.65 -22.12
N PRO A 123 5.76 -0.01 -22.96
CA PRO A 123 5.85 -0.35 -24.38
C PRO A 123 6.24 -1.82 -24.60
N THR A 124 5.74 -2.40 -25.71
CA THR A 124 5.97 -3.80 -26.13
C THR A 124 6.36 -3.87 -27.60
#